data_AF-B7PPY5-F1
#
_entry.id   AF-B7PPY5-F1
#
_cell.length_a   1.000
_cell.length_b   1.000
_cell.length_c   1.000
_cell.angle_alpha   90.00
_cell.angle_beta   90.00
_cell.angle_gamma   90.00
#
_symmetry.space_group_name_H-M   'P 1'
#
loop_
_entity.id
_entity.type
_entity.pdbx_description
1 polymer ?
#
loop_
_entity_poly.entity_id
_entity_poly.type
_entity_poly.pdbx_seq_one_letter_code
_entity_poly.pdbx_strand_id
1 'polypeptide(L)'
;LAQLIASPPFELAKADFASASTAYAAWGTDPAYTGMIAAIDMFLCRFPTNKYAAVRAGTMPSRYKDCSVFTSLGQILSLTGLNIAELFRWMFLEGVADEAEALMNPLDEMDEEFSYAPYLSDLNLVPRSPYSAVANPMLHQWLHTVGSLLLAERSLNARHLSDNSFQQILANATMLSFVRHRATGFKMLFASTQEKADEEGRATATETGLDKSGVPSGSSAVLWFSWLDGKNFVVPFAIYNFMYRALESVTGLRDGSVGKKI
;
A
#
# COMPACT_ATOMS: atom_id res chain seq x y z
N LEU A 1 -7.74 -22.54 10.47
CA LEU A 1 -8.57 -22.31 11.66
C LEU A 1 -8.95 -23.62 12.38
N ALA A 2 -9.60 -24.58 11.71
CA ALA A 2 -9.99 -25.86 12.34
C ALA A 2 -8.83 -26.64 13.01
N GLN A 3 -7.68 -26.75 12.34
CA GLN A 3 -6.47 -27.39 12.92
C GLN A 3 -5.93 -26.65 14.16
N LEU A 4 -6.02 -25.32 14.16
CA LEU A 4 -5.52 -24.47 15.26
C LEU A 4 -6.41 -24.60 16.50
N ILE A 5 -7.71 -24.76 16.31
CA ILE A 5 -8.69 -24.95 17.39
C ILE A 5 -8.74 -26.40 17.90
N ALA A 6 -8.31 -27.37 17.08
CA ALA A 6 -8.16 -28.76 17.50
C ALA A 6 -6.89 -29.03 18.34
N SER A 7 -5.96 -28.09 18.38
CA SER A 7 -4.68 -28.20 19.10
C SER A 7 -4.75 -27.53 20.49
N PRO A 8 -3.85 -27.87 21.43
CA PRO A 8 -3.72 -27.14 22.68
C PRO A 8 -3.51 -25.63 22.45
N PRO A 9 -4.12 -24.75 23.27
CA PRO A 9 -4.87 -25.03 24.50
C PRO A 9 -6.39 -25.23 24.32
N PHE A 10 -6.91 -25.31 23.09
CA PHE A 10 -8.36 -25.30 22.85
C PHE A 10 -8.97 -26.71 22.82
N GLU A 11 -8.29 -27.67 22.20
CA GLU A 11 -8.68 -29.10 22.18
C GLU A 11 -10.13 -29.35 21.69
N LEU A 12 -10.64 -28.50 20.80
CA LEU A 12 -12.01 -28.59 20.29
C LEU A 12 -12.05 -29.41 18.99
N ALA A 13 -12.07 -30.74 19.13
CA ALA A 13 -12.05 -31.69 18.02
C ALA A 13 -13.34 -31.76 17.16
N LYS A 14 -14.44 -31.09 17.59
CA LYS A 14 -15.77 -31.19 16.96
C LYS A 14 -16.35 -29.85 16.47
N ALA A 15 -15.52 -28.84 16.28
CA ALA A 15 -16.01 -27.54 15.80
C ALA A 15 -16.40 -27.62 14.31
N ASP A 16 -17.69 -27.48 14.01
CA ASP A 16 -18.21 -27.34 12.65
C ASP A 16 -18.38 -25.85 12.31
N PHE A 17 -17.74 -25.42 11.23
CA PHE A 17 -17.75 -24.03 10.75
C PHE A 17 -18.52 -23.87 9.43
N ALA A 18 -19.14 -24.93 8.90
CA ALA A 18 -19.74 -24.94 7.57
C ALA A 18 -20.81 -23.85 7.36
N SER A 19 -21.55 -23.50 8.41
CA SER A 19 -22.61 -22.47 8.38
C SER A 19 -22.25 -21.16 9.09
N ALA A 20 -21.04 -21.06 9.64
CA ALA A 20 -20.64 -19.96 10.53
C ALA A 20 -20.71 -18.58 9.86
N SER A 21 -20.36 -18.50 8.57
CA SER A 21 -20.38 -17.24 7.80
C SER A 21 -21.77 -16.64 7.67
N THR A 22 -22.81 -17.47 7.59
CA THR A 22 -24.22 -17.05 7.55
C THR A 22 -24.84 -16.92 8.93
N ALA A 23 -24.56 -17.85 9.84
CA ALA A 23 -25.19 -17.90 11.16
C ALA A 23 -24.78 -16.73 12.06
N TYR A 24 -23.54 -16.24 11.92
CA TYR A 24 -22.96 -15.21 12.78
C TYR A 24 -22.67 -13.89 12.06
N ALA A 25 -23.15 -13.72 10.81
CA ALA A 25 -22.88 -12.53 10.00
C ALA A 25 -23.24 -11.21 10.71
N ALA A 26 -24.37 -11.21 11.45
CA ALA A 26 -24.87 -10.03 12.16
C ALA A 26 -23.96 -9.58 13.33
N TRP A 27 -23.11 -10.46 13.87
CA TRP A 27 -22.24 -10.10 15.00
C TRP A 27 -21.24 -9.03 14.62
N GLY A 28 -20.77 -9.01 13.37
CA GLY A 28 -19.83 -8.00 12.88
C GLY A 28 -20.38 -6.57 12.85
N THR A 29 -21.68 -6.39 13.07
CA THR A 29 -22.34 -5.07 13.17
C THR A 29 -22.69 -4.65 14.60
N ASP A 30 -22.51 -5.53 15.58
CA ASP A 30 -22.77 -5.23 16.99
C ASP A 30 -21.53 -4.55 17.63
N PRO A 31 -21.64 -3.30 18.14
CA PRO A 31 -20.48 -2.57 18.67
C PRO A 31 -19.86 -3.22 19.91
N ALA A 32 -20.65 -3.90 20.74
CA ALA A 32 -20.12 -4.56 21.93
C ALA A 32 -19.29 -5.79 21.53
N TYR A 33 -19.77 -6.56 20.55
CA TYR A 33 -19.01 -7.65 19.96
C TYR A 33 -17.70 -7.16 19.32
N THR A 34 -17.75 -6.15 18.44
CA THR A 34 -16.53 -5.65 17.79
C THR A 34 -15.54 -5.07 18.79
N GLY A 35 -16.01 -4.36 19.82
CA GLY A 35 -15.17 -3.84 20.89
C GLY A 35 -14.45 -4.94 21.67
N MET A 36 -15.13 -6.06 21.97
CA MET A 36 -14.50 -7.22 22.59
C MET A 36 -13.44 -7.85 21.69
N ILE A 37 -13.71 -8.00 20.40
CA ILE A 37 -12.76 -8.56 19.43
C ILE A 37 -11.51 -7.69 19.32
N ALA A 38 -11.67 -6.37 19.25
CA ALA A 38 -10.57 -5.41 19.22
C ALA A 38 -9.72 -5.50 20.50
N ALA A 39 -10.35 -5.53 21.68
CA ALA A 39 -9.64 -5.64 22.95
C ALA A 39 -8.84 -6.95 23.07
N ILE A 40 -9.41 -8.08 22.62
CA ILE A 40 -8.72 -9.38 22.59
C ILE A 40 -7.52 -9.33 21.64
N ASP A 41 -7.69 -8.80 20.42
CA ASP A 41 -6.58 -8.70 19.48
C ASP A 41 -5.46 -7.79 19.99
N MET A 42 -5.81 -6.63 20.55
CA MET A 42 -4.87 -5.66 21.10
C MET A 42 -4.04 -6.29 22.23
N PHE A 43 -4.70 -6.97 23.18
CA PHE A 43 -4.02 -7.66 24.27
C PHE A 43 -3.07 -8.75 23.74
N LEU A 44 -3.54 -9.63 22.86
CA LEU A 44 -2.72 -10.72 22.32
C LEU A 44 -1.64 -10.21 21.35
N CYS A 45 -1.80 -9.03 20.75
CA CYS A 45 -0.77 -8.38 19.96
C CYS A 45 0.38 -7.89 20.84
N ARG A 46 0.06 -7.32 22.03
CA ARG A 46 1.06 -6.92 23.03
C ARG A 46 1.75 -8.11 23.69
N PHE A 47 1.03 -9.22 23.87
CA PHE A 47 1.54 -10.44 24.53
C PHE A 47 1.53 -11.65 23.58
N PRO A 48 2.40 -11.68 22.55
CA PRO A 48 2.37 -12.72 21.52
C PRO A 48 2.77 -14.11 22.03
N THR A 49 3.44 -14.22 23.19
CA THR A 49 3.80 -15.48 23.83
C THR A 49 2.69 -16.05 24.73
N ASN A 50 1.54 -15.38 24.83
CA ASN A 50 0.40 -15.87 25.59
C ASN A 50 -0.09 -17.21 25.03
N LYS A 51 -0.45 -18.16 25.89
CA LYS A 51 -0.98 -19.47 25.48
C LYS A 51 -2.18 -19.39 24.53
N TYR A 52 -2.96 -18.30 24.58
CA TYR A 52 -4.11 -18.07 23.70
C TYR A 52 -3.81 -17.16 22.50
N ALA A 53 -2.55 -16.82 22.20
CA ALA A 53 -2.19 -15.95 21.08
C ALA A 53 -2.72 -16.46 19.73
N ALA A 54 -2.91 -17.77 19.59
CA ALA A 54 -3.52 -18.41 18.43
C ALA A 54 -4.97 -17.93 18.13
N VAL A 55 -5.70 -17.40 19.12
CA VAL A 55 -7.03 -16.77 18.90
C VAL A 55 -6.96 -15.61 17.91
N ARG A 56 -5.79 -14.95 17.78
CA ARG A 56 -5.59 -13.86 16.82
C ARG A 56 -5.88 -14.22 15.38
N ALA A 57 -5.84 -15.51 15.02
CA ALA A 57 -6.27 -15.95 13.69
C ALA A 57 -7.70 -15.50 13.33
N GLY A 58 -8.59 -15.31 14.33
CA GLY A 58 -9.95 -14.79 14.14
C GLY A 58 -10.11 -13.30 14.44
N THR A 59 -9.25 -12.70 15.27
CA THR A 59 -9.41 -11.31 15.72
C THR A 59 -8.50 -10.32 14.99
N MET A 60 -7.46 -10.79 14.31
CA MET A 60 -6.51 -9.97 13.55
C MET A 60 -7.17 -9.05 12.50
N PRO A 61 -8.25 -9.44 11.81
CA PRO A 61 -8.95 -8.54 10.90
C PRO A 61 -9.55 -7.28 11.55
N SER A 62 -9.68 -7.24 12.88
CA SER A 62 -10.09 -6.04 13.63
C SER A 62 -9.03 -4.94 13.59
N ARG A 63 -7.75 -5.33 13.53
CA ARG A 63 -6.63 -4.40 13.48
C ARG A 63 -6.54 -3.75 12.09
N TYR A 64 -6.45 -2.42 12.07
CA TYR A 64 -6.52 -1.55 10.90
C TYR A 64 -7.81 -1.71 10.08
N LYS A 65 -8.90 -2.17 10.71
CA LYS A 65 -10.21 -2.22 10.06
C LYS A 65 -10.66 -0.81 9.67
N ASP A 66 -11.14 -0.68 8.44
CA ASP A 66 -11.48 0.60 7.80
C ASP A 66 -10.31 1.59 7.67
N CYS A 67 -9.05 1.13 7.78
CA CYS A 67 -7.84 1.91 7.51
C CYS A 67 -7.16 1.48 6.19
N SER A 68 -7.97 1.23 5.16
CA SER A 68 -7.50 0.64 3.91
C SER A 68 -6.46 1.50 3.18
N VAL A 69 -6.54 2.82 3.27
CA VAL A 69 -5.59 3.73 2.61
C VAL A 69 -4.25 3.72 3.34
N PHE A 70 -4.27 3.73 4.67
CA PHE A 70 -3.06 3.57 5.49
C PHE A 70 -2.33 2.26 5.20
N THR A 71 -3.07 1.13 5.16
CA THR A 71 -2.45 -0.17 4.82
C THR A 71 -1.93 -0.20 3.39
N SER A 72 -2.62 0.45 2.44
CA SER A 72 -2.18 0.52 1.04
C SER A 72 -0.95 1.41 0.88
N LEU A 73 -0.84 2.49 1.65
CA LEU A 73 0.34 3.33 1.70
C LEU A 73 1.57 2.51 2.14
N GLY A 74 1.47 1.76 3.24
CA GLY A 74 2.54 0.87 3.69
C GLY A 74 2.95 -0.16 2.63
N GLN A 75 1.99 -0.71 1.88
CA GLN A 75 2.28 -1.62 0.78
C GLN A 75 3.01 -0.95 -0.37
N ILE A 76 2.61 0.26 -0.78
CA ILE A 76 3.28 1.00 -1.85
C ILE A 76 4.69 1.42 -1.43
N LEU A 77 4.91 1.79 -0.17
CA LEU A 77 6.25 2.04 0.36
C LEU A 77 7.13 0.80 0.24
N SER A 78 6.62 -0.37 0.66
CA SER A 78 7.35 -1.64 0.51
C SER A 78 7.60 -2.02 -0.95
N LEU A 79 6.63 -1.80 -1.84
CA LEU A 79 6.71 -2.15 -3.26
C LEU A 79 7.69 -1.24 -4.02
N THR A 80 7.71 0.04 -3.69
CA THR A 80 8.57 1.03 -4.35
C THR A 80 9.95 1.14 -3.70
N GLY A 81 10.11 0.71 -2.45
CA GLY A 81 11.34 0.91 -1.68
C GLY A 81 11.65 2.38 -1.37
N LEU A 82 10.67 3.28 -1.56
CA LEU A 82 10.77 4.68 -1.19
C LEU A 82 10.40 4.85 0.28
N ASN A 83 10.99 5.85 0.94
CA ASN A 83 10.45 6.32 2.22
C ASN A 83 9.20 7.20 2.00
N ILE A 84 8.46 7.49 3.07
CA ILE A 84 7.20 8.24 2.99
C ILE A 84 7.38 9.64 2.39
N ALA A 85 8.43 10.36 2.78
CA ALA A 85 8.71 11.70 2.26
C ALA A 85 9.06 11.69 0.77
N GLU A 86 9.80 10.67 0.32
CA GLU A 86 10.09 10.47 -1.11
C GLU A 86 8.83 10.12 -1.91
N LEU A 87 7.97 9.24 -1.39
CA LEU A 87 6.72 8.86 -2.04
C LEU A 87 5.77 10.06 -2.18
N PHE A 88 5.67 10.90 -1.14
CA PHE A 88 4.78 12.07 -1.17
C PHE A 88 5.23 13.12 -2.18
N ARG A 89 6.54 13.23 -2.44
CA ARG A 89 7.05 14.08 -3.53
C ARG A 89 6.59 13.63 -4.91
N TRP A 90 6.09 12.40 -5.08
CA TRP A 90 5.52 11.91 -6.33
C TRP A 90 4.02 12.20 -6.50
N MET A 91 3.36 12.77 -5.49
CA MET A 91 1.96 13.17 -5.56
C MET A 91 1.87 14.53 -6.23
N PHE A 92 1.60 14.56 -7.53
CA PHE A 92 1.58 15.79 -8.33
C PHE A 92 0.20 16.43 -8.46
N LEU A 93 -0.80 15.89 -7.78
CA LEU A 93 -2.19 16.35 -7.82
C LEU A 93 -2.59 16.85 -6.44
N GLU A 94 -3.11 18.07 -6.38
CA GLU A 94 -3.52 18.76 -5.15
C GLU A 94 -4.44 17.87 -4.30
N GLY A 95 -5.54 17.36 -4.86
CA GLY A 95 -6.45 16.50 -4.08
C GLY A 95 -5.86 15.17 -3.59
N VAL A 96 -4.80 14.64 -4.23
CA VAL A 96 -4.08 13.47 -3.70
C VAL A 96 -3.18 13.89 -2.53
N ALA A 97 -2.53 15.05 -2.66
CA ALA A 97 -1.66 15.60 -1.62
C ALA A 97 -2.43 16.04 -0.39
N ASP A 98 -3.59 16.69 -0.54
CA ASP A 98 -4.46 17.12 0.56
C ASP A 98 -4.94 15.92 1.38
N GLU A 99 -5.39 14.86 0.70
CA GLU A 99 -5.78 13.60 1.36
C GLU A 99 -4.58 12.95 2.05
N ALA A 100 -3.38 13.00 1.47
CA ALA A 100 -2.18 12.44 2.09
C ALA A 100 -1.74 13.23 3.34
N GLU A 101 -1.82 14.56 3.29
CA GLU A 101 -1.56 15.44 4.44
C GLU A 101 -2.55 15.16 5.58
N ALA A 102 -3.83 14.97 5.26
CA ALA A 102 -4.85 14.62 6.24
C ALA A 102 -4.56 13.32 6.99
N LEU A 103 -3.85 12.35 6.37
CA LEU A 103 -3.43 11.12 7.04
C LEU A 103 -2.23 11.31 7.98
N MET A 104 -1.47 12.39 7.84
CA MET A 104 -0.23 12.64 8.60
C MET A 104 -0.46 13.29 9.98
N ASN A 105 -1.68 13.31 10.49
CA ASN A 105 -1.95 13.92 11.78
C ASN A 105 -1.15 13.19 12.90
N PRO A 106 -0.18 13.87 13.55
CA PRO A 106 0.71 13.23 14.52
C PRO A 106 0.01 12.86 15.83
N LEU A 107 -1.20 13.36 16.05
CA LEU A 107 -1.98 13.07 17.26
C LEU A 107 -2.72 11.74 17.20
N ASP A 108 -2.77 11.09 16.03
CA ASP A 108 -3.58 9.90 15.83
C ASP A 108 -2.84 8.60 16.20
N GLU A 109 -1.56 8.64 16.59
CA GLU A 109 -0.78 7.48 17.08
C GLU A 109 -0.74 6.27 16.13
N MET A 110 -0.89 6.49 14.81
CA MET A 110 -0.91 5.40 13.82
C MET A 110 0.44 4.70 13.64
N ASP A 111 1.53 5.34 14.04
CA ASP A 111 2.90 4.81 14.07
C ASP A 111 3.24 4.12 15.40
N GLU A 112 2.39 4.25 16.43
CA GLU A 112 2.58 3.62 17.73
C GLU A 112 2.08 2.17 17.74
N GLU A 113 3.01 1.22 17.85
CA GLU A 113 2.76 -0.22 17.68
C GLU A 113 1.65 -0.76 18.62
N PHE A 114 1.52 -0.20 19.82
CA PHE A 114 0.58 -0.69 20.84
C PHE A 114 -0.51 0.33 21.21
N SER A 115 -0.77 1.30 20.32
CA SER A 115 -1.86 2.25 20.49
C SER A 115 -3.24 1.60 20.26
N TYR A 116 -4.28 2.32 20.68
CA TYR A 116 -5.66 2.06 20.30
C TYR A 116 -5.98 2.44 18.85
N ALA A 117 -5.16 3.28 18.22
CA ALA A 117 -5.39 3.81 16.88
C ALA A 117 -5.65 2.74 15.81
N PRO A 118 -4.91 1.61 15.74
CA PRO A 118 -5.21 0.52 14.81
C PRO A 118 -6.63 -0.07 14.97
N TYR A 119 -7.30 0.16 16.09
CA TYR A 119 -8.62 -0.40 16.39
C TYR A 119 -9.73 0.66 16.41
N LEU A 120 -9.48 1.86 15.88
CA LEU A 120 -10.41 3.01 15.93
C LEU A 120 -11.85 2.69 15.52
N SER A 121 -12.03 1.80 14.55
CA SER A 121 -13.35 1.42 14.02
C SER A 121 -14.09 0.48 14.96
N ASP A 122 -13.45 -0.62 15.38
CA ASP A 122 -14.11 -1.66 16.18
C ASP A 122 -14.26 -1.27 17.66
N LEU A 123 -13.39 -0.39 18.17
CA LEU A 123 -13.54 0.27 19.47
C LEU A 123 -14.47 1.49 19.42
N ASN A 124 -14.97 1.84 18.22
CA ASN A 124 -15.87 2.97 18.01
C ASN A 124 -15.31 4.30 18.56
N LEU A 125 -14.00 4.52 18.40
CA LEU A 125 -13.31 5.75 18.80
C LEU A 125 -13.69 6.91 17.89
N VAL A 126 -14.03 6.60 16.64
CA VAL A 126 -14.50 7.57 15.64
C VAL A 126 -15.75 7.03 14.94
N PRO A 127 -16.70 7.91 14.56
CA PRO A 127 -17.90 7.49 13.83
C PRO A 127 -17.59 7.08 12.39
N ARG A 128 -16.48 7.56 11.82
CA ARG A 128 -16.01 7.22 10.49
C ARG A 128 -14.49 7.33 10.44
N SER A 129 -13.84 6.28 9.93
CA SER A 129 -12.38 6.26 9.81
C SER A 129 -11.86 7.31 8.82
N PRO A 130 -10.95 8.21 9.25
CA PRO A 130 -10.27 9.13 8.35
C PRO A 130 -9.23 8.43 7.47
N TYR A 131 -8.91 7.15 7.71
CA TYR A 131 -7.95 6.34 6.92
C TYR A 131 -8.63 5.42 5.90
N SER A 132 -9.94 5.55 5.73
CA SER A 132 -10.73 4.71 4.84
C SER A 132 -10.61 5.14 3.38
N ALA A 133 -10.81 4.18 2.47
CA ALA A 133 -10.87 4.41 1.03
C ALA A 133 -11.96 5.42 0.63
N VAL A 134 -13.09 5.41 1.35
CA VAL A 134 -14.22 6.32 1.06
C VAL A 134 -13.95 7.72 1.60
N ALA A 135 -13.14 7.88 2.65
CA ALA A 135 -12.71 9.18 3.14
C ALA A 135 -11.62 9.81 2.25
N ASN A 136 -10.79 8.97 1.60
CA ASN A 136 -9.67 9.42 0.76
C ASN A 136 -9.70 8.74 -0.62
N PRO A 137 -10.71 9.04 -1.45
CA PRO A 137 -10.88 8.37 -2.73
C PRO A 137 -9.76 8.65 -3.73
N MET A 138 -9.18 9.86 -3.75
CA MET A 138 -8.14 10.22 -4.73
C MET A 138 -6.81 9.53 -4.40
N LEU A 139 -6.41 9.54 -3.14
CA LEU A 139 -5.21 8.88 -2.65
C LEU A 139 -5.34 7.36 -2.75
N HIS A 140 -6.50 6.78 -2.40
CA HIS A 140 -6.78 5.36 -2.62
C HIS A 140 -6.59 4.99 -4.09
N GLN A 141 -7.20 5.76 -4.99
CA GLN A 141 -7.11 5.53 -6.43
C GLN A 141 -5.67 5.65 -6.92
N TRP A 142 -4.92 6.66 -6.46
CA TRP A 142 -3.52 6.85 -6.83
C TRP A 142 -2.62 5.70 -6.36
N LEU A 143 -2.69 5.32 -5.08
CA LEU A 143 -1.91 4.22 -4.50
C LEU A 143 -2.14 2.92 -5.25
N HIS A 144 -3.40 2.57 -5.50
CA HIS A 144 -3.71 1.33 -6.22
C HIS A 144 -3.40 1.42 -7.71
N THR A 145 -3.48 2.59 -8.34
CA THR A 145 -3.04 2.74 -9.75
C THR A 145 -1.53 2.51 -9.85
N VAL A 146 -0.73 3.10 -8.95
CA VAL A 146 0.72 2.83 -8.85
C VAL A 146 0.99 1.34 -8.64
N GLY A 147 0.31 0.73 -7.66
CA GLY A 147 0.46 -0.69 -7.35
C GLY A 147 0.07 -1.62 -8.51
N SER A 148 -1.02 -1.32 -9.22
CA SER A 148 -1.47 -2.07 -10.40
C SER A 148 -0.43 -2.00 -11.53
N LEU A 149 0.11 -0.82 -11.80
CA LEU A 149 1.17 -0.60 -12.79
C LEU A 149 2.50 -1.27 -12.40
N LEU A 150 2.70 -1.57 -11.12
CA LEU A 150 3.80 -2.37 -10.57
C LEU A 150 3.42 -3.85 -10.37
N LEU A 151 2.30 -4.29 -10.94
CA LEU A 151 1.81 -5.68 -10.94
C LEU A 151 1.52 -6.27 -9.55
N ALA A 152 1.20 -5.42 -8.57
CA ALA A 152 0.76 -5.89 -7.26
C ALA A 152 -0.67 -6.43 -7.33
N GLU A 153 -0.84 -7.73 -7.09
CA GLU A 153 -2.13 -8.44 -7.20
C GLU A 153 -3.24 -7.82 -6.34
N ARG A 154 -2.92 -7.39 -5.12
CA ARG A 154 -3.88 -6.71 -4.23
C ARG A 154 -4.39 -5.41 -4.84
N SER A 155 -3.53 -4.64 -5.50
CA SER A 155 -3.90 -3.37 -6.15
C SER A 155 -4.65 -3.59 -7.45
N LEU A 156 -4.24 -4.58 -8.26
CA LEU A 156 -4.95 -5.00 -9.47
C LEU A 156 -6.43 -5.30 -9.18
N ASN A 157 -6.73 -5.92 -8.05
CA ASN A 157 -8.09 -6.27 -7.63
C ASN A 157 -8.72 -5.31 -6.62
N ALA A 158 -8.07 -4.18 -6.31
CA ALA A 158 -8.65 -3.16 -5.44
C ALA A 158 -9.84 -2.49 -6.12
N ARG A 159 -10.85 -2.11 -5.33
CA ARG A 159 -12.07 -1.47 -5.86
C ARG A 159 -11.74 -0.10 -6.44
N HIS A 160 -12.22 0.16 -7.66
CA HIS A 160 -12.27 1.50 -8.25
C HIS A 160 -13.42 2.28 -7.63
N LEU A 161 -13.15 3.49 -7.13
CA LEU A 161 -14.11 4.27 -6.35
C LEU A 161 -14.81 5.36 -7.17
N SER A 162 -14.09 6.01 -8.08
CA SER A 162 -14.64 7.10 -8.89
C SER A 162 -13.82 7.35 -10.14
N ASP A 163 -14.51 7.80 -11.20
CA ASP A 163 -13.88 8.30 -12.43
C ASP A 163 -13.31 9.73 -12.31
N ASN A 164 -13.58 10.41 -11.20
CA ASN A 164 -13.10 11.77 -10.94
C ASN A 164 -11.57 11.84 -11.03
N SER A 165 -11.07 12.72 -11.90
CA SER A 165 -9.64 12.93 -12.14
C SER A 165 -8.85 11.66 -12.48
N PHE A 166 -9.50 10.58 -12.91
CA PHE A 166 -8.84 9.28 -13.13
C PHE A 166 -7.70 9.38 -14.15
N GLN A 167 -7.88 10.13 -15.23
CA GLN A 167 -6.84 10.30 -16.25
C GLN A 167 -5.59 11.03 -15.71
N GLN A 168 -5.79 12.03 -14.85
CA GLN A 168 -4.69 12.75 -14.21
C GLN A 168 -3.97 11.86 -13.19
N ILE A 169 -4.72 11.08 -12.41
CA ILE A 169 -4.19 10.10 -11.47
C ILE A 169 -3.39 9.04 -12.22
N LEU A 170 -3.92 8.52 -13.33
CA LEU A 170 -3.24 7.53 -14.18
C LEU A 170 -1.94 8.09 -14.77
N ALA A 171 -1.95 9.33 -15.26
CA ALA A 171 -0.75 10.00 -15.76
C ALA A 171 0.31 10.14 -14.67
N ASN A 172 -0.06 10.64 -13.48
CA ASN A 172 0.87 10.81 -12.36
C ASN A 172 1.42 9.46 -11.86
N ALA A 173 0.55 8.46 -11.68
CA ALA A 173 0.95 7.11 -11.26
C ALA A 173 1.86 6.43 -12.29
N THR A 174 1.57 6.61 -13.58
CA THR A 174 2.39 6.11 -14.70
C THR A 174 3.81 6.65 -14.64
N MET A 175 3.99 7.92 -14.28
CA MET A 175 5.33 8.49 -14.10
C MET A 175 6.12 7.76 -13.01
N LEU A 176 5.57 7.65 -11.80
CA LEU A 176 6.25 6.94 -10.70
C LEU A 176 6.54 5.49 -11.09
N SER A 177 5.55 4.75 -11.59
CA SER A 177 5.73 3.34 -11.93
C SER A 177 6.76 3.14 -13.04
N PHE A 178 6.79 4.00 -14.07
CA PHE A 178 7.82 3.95 -15.12
C PHE A 178 9.23 4.13 -14.55
N VAL A 179 9.42 5.10 -13.66
CA VAL A 179 10.72 5.33 -13.01
C VAL A 179 11.13 4.12 -12.18
N ARG A 180 10.19 3.49 -11.47
CA ARG A 180 10.47 2.30 -10.66
C ARG A 180 10.80 1.06 -11.49
N HIS A 181 10.15 0.85 -12.63
CA HIS A 181 10.50 -0.23 -13.56
C HIS A 181 11.91 -0.07 -14.13
N ARG A 182 12.36 1.19 -14.30
CA ARG A 182 13.67 1.50 -14.88
C ARG A 182 14.81 1.57 -13.86
N ALA A 183 14.51 1.97 -12.63
CA ALA A 183 15.48 2.06 -11.56
C ALA A 183 15.80 0.66 -11.00
N THR A 184 16.58 -0.12 -11.75
CA THR A 184 17.02 -1.46 -11.31
C THR A 184 17.85 -1.42 -10.04
N GLY A 185 18.44 -0.25 -9.71
CA GLY A 185 19.17 -0.03 -8.46
C GLY A 185 20.35 -0.99 -8.27
N PHE A 186 20.79 -1.65 -9.34
CA PHE A 186 21.86 -2.63 -9.29
C PHE A 186 23.13 -1.92 -8.88
N LYS A 187 23.65 -2.34 -7.73
CA LYS A 187 24.92 -1.91 -7.18
C LYS A 187 25.78 -3.14 -7.03
N MET A 188 27.06 -3.03 -7.40
CA MET A 188 28.03 -4.05 -7.06
C MET A 188 28.23 -3.99 -5.54
N LEU A 189 27.76 -5.01 -4.81
CA LEU A 189 27.81 -5.04 -3.34
C LEU A 189 29.01 -5.83 -2.79
N PHE A 190 29.66 -6.62 -3.64
CA PHE A 190 30.77 -7.48 -3.26
C PHE A 190 31.96 -7.17 -4.17
N ALA A 191 33.12 -6.99 -3.55
CA ALA A 191 34.40 -6.87 -4.23
C ALA A 191 35.35 -7.96 -3.70
N SER A 192 36.35 -8.34 -4.50
CA SER A 192 37.33 -9.36 -4.09
C SER A 192 38.25 -8.90 -2.96
N THR A 193 38.42 -7.59 -2.80
CA THR A 193 39.25 -6.95 -1.77
C THR A 193 38.65 -5.59 -1.36
N GLN A 194 38.99 -5.10 -0.17
CA GLN A 194 38.54 -3.78 0.31
C GLN A 194 39.03 -2.64 -0.61
N GLU A 195 40.25 -2.74 -1.15
CA GLU A 195 40.81 -1.74 -2.08
C GLU A 195 39.97 -1.59 -3.36
N LYS A 196 39.48 -2.70 -3.92
CA LYS A 196 38.57 -2.65 -5.07
C LYS A 196 37.20 -2.08 -4.71
N ALA A 197 36.68 -2.38 -3.52
CA ALA A 197 35.43 -1.79 -3.05
C ALA A 197 35.54 -0.26 -2.98
N ASP A 198 36.66 0.27 -2.49
CA ASP A 198 36.89 1.71 -2.37
C ASP A 198 37.06 2.38 -3.75
N GLU A 199 37.68 1.71 -4.72
CA GLU A 199 37.81 2.19 -6.10
C GLU A 199 36.46 2.22 -6.83
N GLU A 200 35.73 1.11 -6.82
CA GLU A 200 34.45 0.96 -7.52
C GLU A 200 33.33 1.83 -6.89
N GLY A 201 33.36 2.03 -5.57
CA GLY A 201 32.41 2.89 -4.86
C GLY A 201 32.55 4.39 -5.17
N ARG A 202 33.73 4.86 -5.61
CA ARG A 202 33.96 6.27 -5.99
C ARG A 202 33.47 6.61 -7.40
N ALA A 203 33.33 5.62 -8.29
CA ALA A 203 32.96 5.83 -9.69
C ALA A 203 31.46 6.04 -9.93
N THR A 204 30.59 5.74 -8.95
CA THR A 204 29.13 5.69 -9.14
C THR A 204 28.39 7.00 -8.86
N ALA A 205 29.10 8.08 -8.52
CA ALA A 205 28.48 9.37 -8.28
C ALA A 205 28.34 10.16 -9.59
N THR A 206 27.13 10.66 -9.85
CA THR A 206 26.77 11.69 -10.84
C THR A 206 26.30 11.21 -12.22
N GLU A 207 25.05 10.75 -12.30
CA GLU A 207 24.27 10.93 -13.53
C GLU A 207 23.11 11.89 -13.29
N THR A 208 23.37 13.18 -13.53
CA THR A 208 22.35 14.22 -13.64
C THR A 208 22.23 14.61 -15.11
N GLY A 209 21.23 14.10 -15.81
CA GLY A 209 21.04 14.36 -17.24
C GLY A 209 19.86 13.62 -17.85
N LEU A 210 19.73 13.75 -19.17
CA LEU A 210 18.85 12.88 -19.96
C LEU A 210 19.65 11.68 -20.44
N ASP A 211 19.03 10.51 -20.42
CA ASP A 211 19.59 9.31 -21.02
C ASP A 211 19.45 9.32 -22.55
N LYS A 212 19.91 8.23 -23.19
CA LYS A 212 19.80 8.05 -24.65
C LYS A 212 18.36 8.01 -25.18
N SER A 213 17.37 7.77 -24.31
CA SER A 213 15.94 7.79 -24.65
C SER A 213 15.29 9.17 -24.47
N GLY A 214 16.04 10.17 -24.02
CA GLY A 214 15.57 11.54 -23.84
C GLY A 214 14.74 11.75 -22.58
N VAL A 215 14.81 10.83 -21.61
CA VAL A 215 14.16 10.98 -20.30
C VAL A 215 15.22 11.09 -19.20
N PRO A 216 14.87 11.59 -18.00
CA PRO A 216 15.84 11.74 -16.92
C PRO A 216 16.50 10.43 -16.50
N SER A 217 17.82 10.48 -16.23
CA SER A 217 18.63 9.35 -15.75
C SER A 217 18.42 9.06 -14.26
N GLY A 218 18.11 10.09 -13.46
CA GLY A 218 17.89 9.97 -12.02
C GLY A 218 16.47 9.51 -11.64
N SER A 219 16.28 9.14 -10.38
CA SER A 219 14.98 8.70 -9.83
C SER A 219 14.28 9.74 -8.93
N SER A 220 14.78 10.97 -8.88
CA SER A 220 14.23 12.03 -8.03
C SER A 220 12.91 12.60 -8.58
N ALA A 221 11.88 12.67 -7.75
CA ALA A 221 10.59 13.24 -8.13
C ALA A 221 10.71 14.67 -8.70
N VAL A 222 11.58 15.51 -8.14
CA VAL A 222 11.79 16.90 -8.60
C VAL A 222 12.33 16.93 -10.03
N LEU A 223 13.28 16.04 -10.35
CA LEU A 223 13.86 15.95 -11.69
C LEU A 223 12.80 15.57 -12.72
N TRP A 224 11.95 14.59 -12.39
CA TRP A 224 10.87 14.14 -13.26
C TRP A 224 9.74 15.16 -13.38
N PHE A 225 9.43 15.88 -12.30
CA PHE A 225 8.46 16.97 -12.31
C PHE A 225 8.91 18.10 -13.25
N SER A 226 10.14 18.61 -13.09
CA SER A 226 10.69 19.66 -13.96
C SER A 226 10.80 19.23 -15.42
N TRP A 227 11.15 17.96 -15.68
CA TRP A 227 11.17 17.43 -17.03
C TRP A 227 9.78 17.37 -17.66
N LEU A 228 8.75 17.04 -16.87
CA LEU A 228 7.37 16.96 -17.33
C LEU A 228 6.74 18.36 -17.52
N ASP A 229 7.13 19.33 -16.71
CA ASP A 229 6.80 20.75 -16.88
C ASP A 229 7.27 21.28 -18.24
N GLY A 230 8.50 20.95 -18.65
CA GLY A 230 9.01 21.21 -19.99
C GLY A 230 8.26 20.52 -21.14
N LYS A 231 7.28 19.65 -20.82
CA LYS A 231 6.37 18.98 -21.76
C LYS A 231 4.91 19.38 -21.54
N ASN A 232 4.65 20.50 -20.87
CA ASN A 232 3.30 20.98 -20.53
C ASN A 232 2.48 19.93 -19.78
N PHE A 233 3.13 19.17 -18.90
CA PHE A 233 2.51 18.09 -18.13
C PHE A 233 1.90 16.94 -18.96
N VAL A 234 2.32 16.78 -20.22
CA VAL A 234 1.90 15.68 -21.07
C VAL A 234 2.87 14.51 -20.97
N VAL A 235 2.40 13.38 -20.44
CA VAL A 235 3.17 12.13 -20.37
C VAL A 235 3.38 11.59 -21.80
N PRO A 236 4.62 11.38 -22.26
CA PRO A 236 4.87 10.90 -23.61
C PRO A 236 4.29 9.50 -23.87
N PHE A 237 3.79 9.29 -25.10
CA PHE A 237 3.21 8.01 -25.53
C PHE A 237 4.16 6.81 -25.32
N ALA A 238 5.47 7.00 -25.46
CA ALA A 238 6.45 5.95 -25.23
C ALA A 238 6.41 5.40 -23.79
N ILE A 239 6.13 6.27 -22.80
CA ILE A 239 5.98 5.87 -21.39
C ILE A 239 4.69 5.06 -21.21
N TYR A 240 3.58 5.53 -21.77
CA TYR A 240 2.31 4.79 -21.74
C TYR A 240 2.44 3.41 -22.40
N ASN A 241 3.06 3.33 -23.57
CA ASN A 241 3.24 2.07 -24.29
C ASN A 241 4.15 1.09 -23.52
N PHE A 242 5.19 1.59 -22.83
CA PHE A 242 6.01 0.77 -21.94
C PHE A 242 5.16 0.15 -20.82
N MET A 243 4.34 0.97 -20.15
CA MET A 243 3.49 0.50 -19.05
C MET A 243 2.37 -0.43 -19.51
N TYR A 244 1.76 -0.14 -20.66
CA TYR A 244 0.74 -0.99 -21.26
C TYR A 244 1.25 -2.40 -21.53
N ARG A 245 2.46 -2.52 -22.09
CA ARG A 245 3.11 -3.83 -22.32
C ARG A 245 3.36 -4.61 -21.04
N ALA A 246 3.62 -3.92 -19.92
CA ALA A 246 3.76 -4.58 -18.63
C ALA A 246 2.44 -5.20 -18.13
N LEU A 247 1.30 -4.64 -18.52
CA LEU A 247 -0.03 -5.09 -18.11
C LEU A 247 -0.67 -6.11 -19.06
N GLU A 248 -0.16 -6.27 -20.28
CA GLU A 248 -0.77 -7.12 -21.33
C GLU A 248 -0.95 -8.59 -20.91
N SER A 249 -0.07 -9.10 -20.04
CA SER A 249 -0.13 -10.48 -19.53
C SER A 249 -1.06 -10.67 -18.33
N VAL A 250 -1.63 -9.59 -17.78
CA VAL A 250 -2.47 -9.65 -16.59
C VAL A 250 -3.87 -10.14 -16.96
N THR A 251 -4.31 -11.21 -16.29
CA THR A 251 -5.62 -11.84 -16.50
C THR A 251 -6.36 -12.03 -15.17
N GLY A 252 -7.65 -12.37 -15.21
CA GLY A 252 -8.42 -12.67 -14.00
C GLY A 252 -8.81 -11.46 -13.14
N LEU A 253 -8.80 -10.26 -13.71
CA LEU A 253 -9.17 -9.02 -13.02
C LEU A 253 -10.66 -8.99 -12.66
N ARG A 254 -10.97 -8.60 -11.43
CA ARG A 254 -12.36 -8.43 -10.96
C ARG A 254 -13.04 -7.24 -11.63
N ASP A 255 -14.34 -7.36 -11.90
CA ASP A 255 -15.14 -6.23 -12.38
C ASP A 255 -15.19 -5.09 -11.35
N GLY A 256 -15.10 -3.85 -11.83
CA GLY A 256 -15.04 -2.66 -10.97
C GLY A 256 -13.71 -2.51 -10.20
N SER A 257 -12.67 -3.24 -10.58
CA SER A 257 -11.33 -3.08 -10.01
C SER A 257 -10.52 -1.98 -10.70
N VAL A 258 -9.52 -1.46 -10.00
CA VAL A 258 -8.55 -0.49 -10.55
C VAL A 258 -7.77 -1.12 -11.71
N GLY A 259 -7.32 -2.36 -11.57
CA GLY A 259 -6.57 -3.05 -12.63
C GLY A 259 -7.40 -3.23 -13.91
N LYS A 260 -8.71 -3.49 -13.80
CA LYS A 260 -9.60 -3.62 -14.97
C LYS A 260 -9.87 -2.28 -15.68
N LYS A 261 -9.73 -1.17 -14.94
CA LYS A 261 -9.99 0.19 -15.42
C LYS A 261 -8.82 0.79 -16.20
N ILE A 262 -7.59 0.43 -15.80
CA ILE A 262 -6.34 0.77 -16.48
C ILE A 262 -6.25 0.00 -17.79
#